data_AF-A0A8X6YBT3-F1
#
_entry.id   AF-A0A8X6YBT3-F1
#
_cell.length_a   1.000
_cell.length_b   1.000
_cell.length_c   1.000
_cell.angle_alpha   90.00
_cell.angle_beta   90.00
_cell.angle_gamma   90.00
#
_symmetry.space_group_name_H-M   'P 1'
#
loop_
_entity.id
_entity.type
_entity.pdbx_description
1 polymer ?
#
loop_
_entity_poly.entity_id
_entity_poly.type
_entity_poly.pdbx_seq_one_letter_code
_entity_poly.pdbx_strand_id
1 'polypeptide(L)'
;MKHVVDIYKYFRNHHAPGAGLCSECVSPQLPGYSRWGNQLTCFETFIRNHTSYVKITNEHYEEMDRNIVAHIQDFNLYQQMKDLIRQLKPVASTLAHLESDSATVADACHICVCGVSCLNIMS
;
A
#
# COMPACT_ATOMS: atom_id res chain seq x y z
N MET A 1 1.97 1.46 8.49
CA MET A 1 0.91 2.22 7.76
C MET A 1 1.00 3.73 7.96
N LYS A 2 1.09 4.23 9.20
CA LYS A 2 1.21 5.68 9.50
C LYS A 2 2.35 6.37 8.72
N HIS A 3 3.54 5.77 8.71
CA HIS A 3 4.70 6.29 7.96
C HIS A 3 4.46 6.44 6.45
N VAL A 4 3.76 5.48 5.83
CA VAL A 4 3.44 5.55 4.38
C VAL A 4 2.43 6.66 4.10
N VAL A 5 1.46 6.86 4.99
CA VAL A 5 0.50 7.98 4.90
C VAL A 5 1.22 9.32 5.07
N ASP A 6 2.20 9.40 5.98
CA ASP A 6 2.98 10.62 6.20
C ASP A 6 3.84 10.96 4.98
N ILE A 7 4.47 9.96 4.34
CA ILE A 7 5.17 10.12 3.05
C ILE A 7 4.21 10.65 1.98
N TYR A 8 3.03 10.03 1.84
CA TYR A 8 2.05 10.44 0.82
C TYR A 8 1.55 11.87 1.02
N LYS A 9 1.27 12.25 2.27
CA LYS A 9 0.90 13.63 2.62
C LYS A 9 2.04 14.60 2.29
N TYR A 10 3.28 14.21 2.56
CA TYR A 10 4.44 15.04 2.27
C TYR A 10 4.56 15.35 0.78
N PHE A 11 4.58 14.33 -0.08
CA PHE A 11 4.69 14.51 -1.53
C PHE A 11 3.46 15.19 -2.15
N ARG A 12 2.26 15.02 -1.57
CA ARG A 12 1.06 15.72 -2.03
C ARG A 12 1.06 17.21 -1.68
N ASN A 13 1.59 17.57 -0.50
CA ASN A 13 1.49 18.93 0.03
C ASN A 13 2.71 19.81 -0.32
N HIS A 14 3.84 19.22 -0.73
CA HIS A 14 5.04 19.97 -1.10
C HIS A 14 5.16 20.04 -2.63
N HIS A 15 5.16 21.27 -3.15
CA HIS A 15 5.12 21.54 -4.58
C HIS A 15 6.33 20.96 -5.36
N ALA A 16 7.54 21.08 -4.82
CA ALA A 16 8.76 20.60 -5.48
C ALA A 16 8.85 19.06 -5.51
N PRO A 17 8.74 18.35 -4.38
CA PRO A 17 8.70 16.88 -4.36
C PRO A 17 7.52 16.31 -5.15
N GLY A 18 6.35 16.96 -5.07
CA GLY A 18 5.15 16.56 -5.81
C GLY A 18 5.31 16.69 -7.33
N ALA A 19 5.98 17.74 -7.81
CA ALA A 19 6.27 17.92 -9.22
C ALA A 19 7.20 16.81 -9.76
N GLY A 20 8.23 16.43 -8.98
CA GLY A 20 9.13 15.32 -9.32
C GLY A 20 8.44 13.95 -9.40
N LEU A 21 7.34 13.76 -8.65
CA LEU A 21 6.55 12.53 -8.74
C LEU A 21 5.63 12.51 -9.97
N CYS A 22 5.08 13.66 -10.37
CA CYS A 22 4.04 13.73 -11.39
C CYS A 22 4.52 13.36 -12.81
N SER A 23 5.82 13.47 -13.08
CA SER A 23 6.41 13.17 -14.40
C SER A 23 6.70 11.69 -14.63
N GLU A 24 6.98 10.92 -13.58
CA GLU A 24 7.47 9.53 -13.70
C GLU A 24 6.63 8.50 -12.91
N CYS A 25 5.65 8.92 -12.11
CA CYS A 25 4.95 8.04 -11.17
C CYS A 25 3.42 8.15 -11.18
N VAL A 26 2.78 7.15 -10.56
CA VAL A 26 1.34 7.16 -10.28
C VAL A 26 1.09 8.06 -9.06
N SER A 27 0.07 8.92 -9.13
CA SER A 27 -0.30 9.79 -8.01
C SER A 27 -0.59 8.98 -6.73
N PRO A 28 0.02 9.30 -5.58
CA PRO A 28 -0.21 8.56 -4.34
C PRO A 28 -1.68 8.66 -3.93
N GLN A 29 -2.33 7.51 -3.73
CA GLN A 29 -3.70 7.45 -3.23
C GLN A 29 -3.69 7.23 -1.72
N LEU A 30 -4.43 8.05 -0.97
CA LEU A 30 -4.61 7.82 0.45
C LEU A 30 -5.50 6.58 0.67
N PRO A 31 -5.23 5.76 1.70
CA PRO A 31 -6.04 4.58 1.97
C PRO A 31 -7.50 4.97 2.24
N GLY A 32 -8.41 4.44 1.44
CA GLY A 32 -9.86 4.57 1.67
C GLY A 32 -10.32 3.70 2.83
N TYR A 33 -11.33 4.15 3.57
CA TYR A 33 -11.84 3.43 4.74
C TYR A 33 -12.69 2.18 4.41
N SER A 34 -13.32 2.12 3.23
CA SER A 34 -14.44 1.20 3.00
C SER A 34 -14.17 0.04 2.04
N ARG A 35 -13.05 0.02 1.32
CA ARG A 35 -12.74 -1.07 0.36
C ARG A 35 -11.30 -1.52 0.52
N TRP A 36 -11.10 -2.77 0.93
CA TRP A 36 -9.79 -3.38 1.10
C TRP A 36 -8.96 -3.35 -0.19
N GLY A 37 -9.62 -3.40 -1.34
CA GLY A 37 -9.00 -3.16 -2.65
C GLY A 37 -8.30 -1.81 -2.74
N ASN A 38 -8.93 -0.73 -2.25
CA ASN A 38 -8.32 0.62 -2.29
C ASN A 38 -7.11 0.73 -1.35
N GLN A 39 -7.13 0.03 -0.21
CA GLN A 39 -5.98 -0.03 0.69
C GLN A 39 -4.82 -0.81 0.07
N LEU A 40 -5.11 -1.92 -0.61
CA LEU A 40 -4.11 -2.69 -1.33
C LEU A 40 -3.49 -1.88 -2.48
N THR A 41 -4.32 -1.18 -3.27
CA THR A 41 -3.84 -0.28 -4.34
C THR A 41 -2.95 0.84 -3.81
N CYS A 42 -3.27 1.40 -2.63
CA CYS A 42 -2.42 2.37 -1.94
C CYS A 42 -1.03 1.77 -1.66
N PHE A 43 -0.95 0.57 -1.10
CA PHE A 43 0.32 -0.09 -0.80
C PHE A 43 1.11 -0.46 -2.05
N GLU A 44 0.43 -0.99 -3.08
CA GLU A 44 1.07 -1.32 -4.36
C GLU A 44 1.65 -0.09 -5.05
N THR A 45 0.95 1.05 -4.97
CA THR A 45 1.43 2.33 -5.48
C THR A 45 2.68 2.80 -4.72
N PHE A 46 2.76 2.56 -3.41
CA PHE A 46 3.93 2.90 -2.60
C PHE A 46 5.16 2.11 -3.06
N ILE A 47 5.02 0.79 -3.24
CA ILE A 47 6.11 -0.06 -3.72
C ILE A 47 6.55 0.35 -5.12
N ARG A 48 5.60 0.63 -6.02
CA ARG A 48 5.88 1.03 -7.41
C ARG A 48 6.65 2.35 -7.49
N ASN A 49 6.30 3.31 -6.64
CA ASN A 49 6.92 4.64 -6.62
C ASN A 49 8.18 4.71 -5.74
N HIS A 50 8.54 3.63 -5.02
CA HIS A 50 9.63 3.65 -4.03
C HIS A 50 10.97 4.11 -4.62
N THR A 51 11.33 3.60 -5.79
CA THR A 51 12.56 4.00 -6.50
C THR A 51 12.59 5.51 -6.78
N SER A 52 11.47 6.09 -7.17
CA SER A 52 11.37 7.53 -7.45
C SER A 52 11.39 8.36 -6.17
N TYR A 53 10.76 7.89 -5.09
CA TYR A 53 10.90 8.54 -3.78
C TYR A 53 12.36 8.60 -3.35
N VAL A 54 13.12 7.50 -3.48
CA VAL A 54 14.55 7.46 -3.15
C VAL A 54 15.35 8.42 -4.03
N LYS A 55 15.08 8.48 -5.34
CA LYS A 55 15.76 9.40 -6.28
C LYS A 55 15.54 10.86 -5.89
N ILE A 56 14.28 11.28 -5.72
CA ILE A 56 13.93 12.66 -5.34
C ILE A 56 14.53 13.02 -3.98
N THR A 57 14.54 12.06 -3.04
CA THR A 57 15.13 12.26 -1.72
C THR A 57 16.64 12.47 -1.78
N ASN A 58 17.34 11.80 -2.68
CA ASN A 58 18.78 12.00 -2.86
C ASN A 58 19.09 13.34 -3.57
N GLU A 59 18.25 13.76 -4.50
CA GLU A 59 18.41 15.03 -5.23
C GLU A 59 18.12 16.26 -4.37
N HIS A 60 17.14 16.17 -3.44
CA HIS A 60 16.68 17.27 -2.59
C HIS A 60 16.89 17.01 -1.09
N TYR A 61 17.89 16.22 -0.72
CA TYR A 61 18.10 15.73 0.65
C TYR A 61 18.13 16.86 1.70
N GLU A 62 18.78 17.98 1.40
CA GLU A 62 18.96 19.09 2.34
C GLU A 62 17.67 19.90 2.59
N GLU A 63 16.73 19.86 1.65
CA GLU A 63 15.47 20.60 1.70
C GLU A 63 14.33 19.78 2.31
N MET A 64 14.51 18.46 2.45
CA MET A 64 13.47 17.54 2.90
C MET A 64 13.47 17.29 4.42
N ASP A 65 12.29 17.01 4.96
CA ASP A 65 12.14 16.60 6.36
C ASP A 65 12.88 15.28 6.62
N ARG A 66 13.85 15.32 7.55
CA ARG A 66 14.70 14.18 7.91
C ARG A 66 13.91 12.94 8.33
N ASN A 67 12.74 13.11 8.95
CA ASN A 67 11.89 11.98 9.33
C ASN A 67 11.27 11.30 8.11
N ILE A 68 10.85 12.08 7.11
CA ILE A 68 10.30 11.54 5.87
C ILE A 68 11.40 10.83 5.08
N VAL A 69 12.60 11.41 5.02
CA VAL A 69 13.78 10.79 4.41
C VAL A 69 14.12 9.47 5.08
N ALA A 70 14.17 9.44 6.41
CA ALA A 70 14.43 8.23 7.18
C ALA A 70 13.40 7.13 6.89
N HIS A 71 12.12 7.48 6.77
CA HIS A 71 11.07 6.50 6.42
C HIS A 71 11.19 5.97 4.99
N ILE A 72 11.60 6.79 4.02
CA ILE A 72 11.78 6.35 2.63
C ILE A 72 12.99 5.41 2.50
N GLN A 73 14.07 5.73 3.20
CA GLN A 73 15.32 4.96 3.19
C GLN A 73 15.27 3.71 4.10
N ASP A 74 14.26 3.59 4.96
CA ASP A 74 14.06 2.41 5.80
C ASP A 74 13.68 1.18 4.95
N PHE A 75 14.67 0.33 4.71
CA PHE A 75 14.51 -0.92 4.00
C PHE A 75 13.54 -1.89 4.70
N ASN A 76 13.47 -1.86 6.05
CA ASN A 76 12.56 -2.72 6.79
C ASN A 76 11.12 -2.32 6.54
N LEU A 77 10.82 -1.02 6.49
CA LEU A 77 9.49 -0.53 6.14
C LEU A 77 9.08 -0.98 4.73
N TYR A 78 10.01 -0.92 3.77
CA TYR A 78 9.77 -1.39 2.41
C TYR A 78 9.46 -2.90 2.36
N GLN A 79 10.25 -3.74 3.05
CA GLN A 79 10.01 -5.19 3.10
C GLN A 79 8.69 -5.53 3.81
N GLN A 80 8.43 -4.91 4.97
CA GLN A 80 7.16 -5.09 5.68
C GLN A 80 5.97 -4.75 4.81
N MET A 81 6.07 -3.73 3.96
CA MET A 81 5.00 -3.38 3.04
C MET A 81 4.81 -4.43 1.95
N LYS A 82 5.88 -5.02 1.40
CA LYS A 82 5.78 -6.12 0.43
C LYS A 82 5.13 -7.36 1.05
N ASP A 83 5.52 -7.70 2.27
CA ASP A 83 4.95 -8.85 3.00
C ASP A 83 3.48 -8.61 3.33
N LEU A 84 3.13 -7.39 3.75
CA LEU A 84 1.74 -7.01 4.00
C LEU A 84 0.88 -7.12 2.73
N ILE A 85 1.37 -6.63 1.58
CA ILE A 85 0.68 -6.78 0.29
C ILE A 85 0.47 -8.25 -0.04
N ARG A 86 1.48 -9.10 0.19
CA ARG A 86 1.39 -10.54 -0.07
C ARG A 86 0.32 -11.22 0.78
N GLN A 87 0.22 -10.83 2.05
CA GLN A 87 -0.79 -11.36 2.98
C GLN A 87 -2.20 -10.82 2.69
N LEU A 88 -2.31 -9.54 2.32
CA LEU A 88 -3.60 -8.89 2.07
C LEU A 88 -4.21 -9.23 0.70
N LYS A 89 -3.40 -9.58 -0.30
CA LYS A 89 -3.88 -9.98 -1.63
C LYS A 89 -4.98 -11.04 -1.62
N PRO A 90 -4.78 -12.21 -0.98
CA PRO A 90 -5.82 -13.23 -0.94
C PRO A 90 -7.07 -12.72 -0.20
N VAL A 91 -6.89 -12.01 0.93
CA VAL A 91 -8.01 -11.46 1.72
C VAL A 91 -8.84 -10.47 0.92
N ALA A 92 -8.19 -9.53 0.22
CA ALA A 92 -8.87 -8.53 -0.59
C ALA A 92 -9.61 -9.16 -1.78
N SER A 93 -9.04 -10.18 -2.41
CA SER A 93 -9.69 -10.92 -3.51
C SER A 93 -10.95 -11.65 -3.04
N THR A 94 -10.82 -12.37 -1.92
CA THR A 94 -11.95 -13.09 -1.29
C THR A 94 -13.05 -12.13 -0.86
N LEU A 95 -12.69 -11.00 -0.25
CA LEU A 95 -13.68 -10.01 0.17
C LEU A 95 -14.35 -9.33 -1.02
N ALA A 96 -13.61 -9.01 -2.09
CA ALA A 96 -14.19 -8.47 -3.31
C ALA A 96 -15.19 -9.45 -3.97
N HIS A 97 -14.97 -10.76 -3.84
CA HIS A 97 -15.93 -11.76 -4.29
C HIS A 97 -17.21 -11.74 -3.45
N LEU A 98 -17.09 -11.65 -2.12
CA LEU A 98 -18.21 -11.59 -1.18
C LEU A 98 -18.99 -10.27 -1.24
N GLU A 99 -18.34 -9.18 -1.67
CA GLU A 99 -18.97 -7.88 -1.91
C GLU A 99 -19.67 -7.79 -3.27
N SER A 100 -19.59 -8.82 -4.12
CA SER A 100 -20.28 -8.83 -5.41
C SER A 100 -21.79 -9.04 -5.25
N ASP A 101 -22.58 -8.40 -6.11
CA ASP A 101 -24.05 -8.54 -6.10
C ASP A 101 -24.53 -9.98 -6.37
N SER A 102 -23.64 -10.85 -6.85
CA SER A 102 -23.87 -12.28 -7.07
C SER A 102 -23.52 -13.16 -5.86
N ALA A 103 -22.91 -12.61 -4.81
CA ALA A 103 -22.46 -13.39 -3.67
C ALA A 103 -23.64 -13.82 -2.78
N THR A 104 -23.63 -15.09 -2.39
CA THR A 104 -24.61 -15.64 -1.46
C THR A 104 -24.02 -15.82 -0.07
N VAL A 105 -24.89 -15.97 0.93
CA VAL A 105 -24.45 -16.33 2.29
C VAL A 105 -23.74 -17.69 2.32
N ALA A 106 -24.08 -18.60 1.39
CA ALA A 106 -23.40 -19.88 1.25
C ALA A 106 -21.93 -19.72 0.81
N ASP A 107 -21.64 -18.77 -0.09
CA ASP A 107 -20.26 -18.47 -0.52
C ASP A 107 -19.42 -17.94 0.64
N ALA A 108 -20.00 -17.08 1.48
CA ALA A 108 -19.37 -16.60 2.71
C ALA A 108 -19.06 -17.75 3.68
N CYS A 109 -20.02 -18.65 3.93
CA CYS A 109 -19.81 -19.83 4.76
C CYS A 109 -18.72 -20.74 4.21
N HIS A 110 -18.71 -21.00 2.89
CA HIS A 110 -17.72 -21.84 2.25
C HIS A 110 -16.30 -21.28 2.40
N ILE A 111 -16.13 -19.98 2.15
CA ILE A 111 -14.86 -19.26 2.30
C ILE A 111 -14.38 -19.29 3.76
N CYS A 112 -15.26 -19.03 4.72
CA CYS A 112 -14.87 -19.00 6.14
C CYS A 112 -14.51 -20.39 6.68
N VAL A 113 -15.18 -21.46 6.23
CA VAL A 113 -14.92 -22.83 6.71
C VAL A 113 -13.72 -23.46 6.00
N CYS A 114 -13.58 -23.26 4.68
CA CYS A 114 -12.49 -23.85 3.91
C CYS A 114 -11.21 -23.00 3.95
N GLY A 115 -11.30 -21.67 4.05
CA GLY A 115 -10.16 -20.76 4.04
C GLY A 115 -9.27 -20.85 5.29
N VAL A 116 -9.86 -21.11 6.47
CA VAL A 116 -9.12 -21.27 7.74
C VAL A 116 -8.24 -22.53 7.70
N SER A 117 -8.66 -23.56 6.97
CA SER A 117 -7.89 -24.79 6.78
C SER A 117 -6.67 -24.60 5.87
N CYS A 118 -6.73 -23.71 4.87
CA CYS A 118 -5.61 -23.46 3.95
C CYS A 118 -4.54 -22.51 4.51
N LEU A 119 -4.93 -21.53 5.34
CA LEU A 119 -3.99 -20.62 5.99
C LEU A 119 -3.07 -21.33 7.01
N ASN A 120 -3.57 -22.39 7.66
CA ASN A 120 -2.78 -23.21 8.59
C ASN A 120 -1.78 -24.17 7.93
N ILE A 121 -1.80 -24.32 6.60
CA ILE A 121 -0.88 -25.20 5.85
C ILE A 121 0.31 -24.40 5.27
N MET A 122 0.24 -23.07 5.28
CA MET A 122 1.27 -22.18 4.71
C MET A 122 2.16 -21.48 5.76
N SER A 123 2.06 -21.84 7.04
CA SER A 123 2.97 -21.41 8.11
C SER A 123 3.93 -22.53 8.51
#